data_AF-A0A836WJT0-F1
#
_entry.id   AF-A0A836WJT0-F1
#
_cell.length_a   1.000
_cell.length_b   1.000
_cell.length_c   1.000
_cell.angle_alpha   90.00
_cell.angle_beta   90.00
_cell.angle_gamma   90.00
#
_symmetry.space_group_name_H-M   'P 1'
#
loop_
_entity.id
_entity.type
_entity.pdbx_description
1 polymer ?
#
loop_
_entity_poly.entity_id
_entity_poly.type
_entity_poly.pdbx_seq_one_letter_code
_entity_poly.pdbx_strand_id
1 'polypeptide(L)'
;MKFRKAFWLILILAAGASVVGAIWSEIYTEASWFASLGYAKVFWTILGFKALSFFMSGGYTFLFLWANLRVAGGRRLWPLAALLGILMGAVAVGSWERVLLWAYSVPFGSKDPIFGRDLGFYIFSLPFYRLLYRIGLWTTFLAVASVGSLYLMGRGIWVGPSGPRLSPKASRHLS
;
A
#
# COMPACT_ATOMS: atom_id res chain seq x y z
N MET A 1 6.07 36.27 5.76
CA MET A 1 6.32 34.82 5.47
C MET A 1 5.94 33.84 6.59
N LYS A 2 6.05 34.19 7.89
CA LYS A 2 5.70 33.27 9.01
C LYS A 2 4.21 32.89 9.08
N PHE A 3 3.31 33.84 8.78
CA PHE A 3 1.85 33.62 8.82
C PHE A 3 1.36 32.54 7.84
N ARG A 4 1.84 32.54 6.59
CA ARG A 4 1.46 31.51 5.60
C ARG A 4 1.89 30.10 6.01
N LYS A 5 3.07 29.94 6.62
CA LYS A 5 3.54 28.62 7.11
C LYS A 5 2.72 28.16 8.31
N ALA A 6 2.41 29.05 9.25
CA ALA A 6 1.57 28.74 10.40
C ALA A 6 0.16 28.32 9.98
N PHE A 7 -0.44 29.01 9.01
CA PHE A 7 -1.75 28.66 8.46
C PHE A 7 -1.80 27.24 7.88
N TRP A 8 -0.84 26.87 7.02
CA TRP A 8 -0.78 25.51 6.47
C TRP A 8 -0.51 24.43 7.52
N LEU A 9 0.31 24.72 8.52
CA LEU A 9 0.54 23.79 9.64
C LEU A 9 -0.74 23.56 10.43
N ILE A 10 -1.50 24.61 10.74
CA ILE A 10 -2.79 24.51 11.44
C ILE A 10 -3.77 23.66 10.61
N LEU A 11 -3.85 23.89 9.29
CA LEU A 11 -4.72 23.08 8.42
C LEU A 11 -4.33 21.60 8.41
N ILE A 12 -3.04 21.28 8.33
CA ILE A 12 -2.57 19.88 8.35
C ILE A 12 -2.90 19.22 9.69
N LEU A 13 -2.70 19.94 10.80
CA LEU A 13 -3.02 19.43 12.14
C LEU A 13 -4.54 19.24 12.31
N ALA A 14 -5.35 20.19 11.86
CA ALA A 14 -6.80 20.09 11.91
C ALA A 14 -7.30 18.90 11.08
N ALA A 15 -6.82 18.76 9.84
CA ALA A 15 -7.15 17.62 8.99
C ALA A 15 -6.72 16.29 9.62
N GLY A 16 -5.51 16.24 10.19
CA GLY A 16 -5.02 15.06 10.92
C GLY A 16 -5.90 14.71 12.12
N ALA A 17 -6.30 15.70 12.91
CA ALA A 17 -7.22 15.50 14.05
C ALA A 17 -8.60 15.02 13.59
N SER A 18 -9.14 15.55 12.51
CA SER A 18 -10.42 15.09 11.94
C SER A 18 -10.34 13.64 11.48
N VAL A 19 -9.25 13.23 10.83
CA VAL A 19 -9.04 11.84 10.40
C VAL A 19 -8.92 10.91 11.61
N VAL A 20 -8.12 11.29 12.62
CA VAL A 20 -7.99 10.49 13.85
C VAL A 20 -9.31 10.37 14.59
N GLY A 21 -10.07 11.46 14.69
CA GLY A 21 -11.40 11.47 15.31
C GLY A 21 -12.39 10.56 14.57
N ALA A 22 -12.40 10.58 13.24
CA ALA A 22 -13.24 9.71 12.44
C ALA A 22 -12.89 8.22 12.65
N ILE A 23 -11.60 7.88 12.63
CA ILE A 23 -11.12 6.51 12.88
C ILE A 23 -11.50 6.06 14.30
N TRP A 24 -11.28 6.92 15.29
CA TRP A 24 -11.61 6.62 16.68
C TRP A 24 -13.11 6.39 16.88
N SER A 25 -13.93 7.26 16.28
CA SER A 25 -15.38 7.13 16.33
C SER A 25 -15.84 5.79 15.73
N GLU A 26 -15.34 5.42 14.56
CA GLU A 26 -15.68 4.16 13.91
C GLU A 26 -15.28 2.96 14.78
N ILE A 27 -14.04 2.94 15.28
CA ILE A 27 -13.54 1.85 16.14
C ILE A 27 -14.35 1.75 17.43
N TYR A 28 -14.62 2.87 18.10
CA TYR A 28 -15.33 2.89 19.37
C TYR A 28 -16.78 2.42 19.21
N THR A 29 -17.48 2.93 18.20
CA THR A 29 -18.87 2.58 17.93
C THR A 29 -19.01 1.10 17.59
N GLU A 30 -18.18 0.58 16.69
CA GLU A 30 -18.18 -0.83 16.30
C GLU A 30 -17.77 -1.74 17.47
N ALA A 31 -16.70 -1.39 18.21
CA ALA A 31 -16.26 -2.18 19.36
C ALA A 31 -17.36 -2.31 20.42
N SER A 32 -18.07 -1.22 20.70
CA SER A 32 -19.17 -1.18 21.68
C SER A 32 -20.36 -2.00 21.21
N TRP A 33 -20.68 -1.94 19.91
CA TRP A 33 -21.74 -2.74 19.31
C TRP A 33 -21.42 -4.24 19.37
N PHE A 34 -20.22 -4.67 18.95
CA PHE A 34 -19.79 -6.07 19.06
C PHE A 34 -19.77 -6.58 20.50
N ALA A 35 -19.35 -5.73 21.45
CA ALA A 35 -19.37 -6.06 22.87
C ALA A 35 -20.79 -6.28 23.39
N SER A 36 -21.77 -5.47 22.96
CA SER A 36 -23.18 -5.63 23.33
C SER A 36 -23.80 -6.95 22.87
N LEU A 37 -23.27 -7.53 21.79
CA LEU A 37 -23.69 -8.83 21.25
C LEU A 37 -22.89 -10.02 21.83
N GLY A 38 -21.93 -9.78 22.73
CA GLY A 38 -21.05 -10.81 23.27
C GLY A 38 -19.92 -11.25 22.32
N TYR A 39 -19.73 -10.58 21.18
CA TYR A 39 -18.73 -10.92 20.15
C TYR A 39 -17.50 -10.01 20.14
N ALA A 40 -17.14 -9.40 21.28
CA ALA A 40 -16.00 -8.48 21.38
C ALA A 40 -14.67 -9.06 20.82
N LYS A 41 -14.41 -10.35 21.02
CA LYS A 41 -13.21 -11.03 20.49
C LYS A 41 -13.17 -11.03 18.95
N VAL A 42 -14.33 -11.15 18.30
CA VAL A 42 -14.44 -11.15 16.84
C VAL A 42 -14.02 -9.79 16.29
N PHE A 43 -14.49 -8.70 16.91
CA PHE A 43 -14.09 -7.33 16.52
C PHE A 43 -12.57 -7.15 16.53
N TRP A 44 -11.90 -7.52 17.62
CA TRP A 44 -10.44 -7.39 17.71
C TRP A 44 -9.70 -8.28 16.71
N THR A 45 -10.26 -9.43 16.36
CA THR A 45 -9.71 -10.28 15.31
C THR A 45 -9.84 -9.59 13.94
N ILE A 46 -11.02 -9.06 13.61
CA ILE A 46 -11.25 -8.31 12.36
C ILE A 46 -10.30 -7.11 12.28
N LEU A 47 -10.25 -6.28 13.35
CA LEU A 47 -9.39 -5.11 13.40
C LEU A 47 -7.91 -5.49 13.27
N GLY A 48 -7.49 -6.59 13.90
CA GLY A 48 -6.14 -7.14 13.78
C GLY A 48 -5.77 -7.48 12.33
N PHE A 49 -6.66 -8.18 11.60
CA PHE A 49 -6.42 -8.52 10.19
C PHE A 49 -6.50 -7.30 9.26
N LYS A 50 -7.37 -6.32 9.54
CA LYS A 50 -7.40 -5.03 8.85
C LYS A 50 -6.08 -4.28 9.03
N ALA A 51 -5.59 -4.17 10.26
CA ALA A 51 -4.32 -3.53 10.58
C ALA A 51 -3.14 -4.27 9.94
N LEU A 52 -3.11 -5.61 10.03
CA LEU A 52 -2.09 -6.44 9.38
C LEU A 52 -2.04 -6.18 7.87
N SER A 53 -3.20 -6.17 7.21
CA SER A 53 -3.30 -5.91 5.77
C SER A 53 -2.81 -4.50 5.41
N PHE A 54 -3.14 -3.50 6.23
CA PHE A 54 -2.66 -2.13 6.07
C PHE A 54 -1.14 -2.05 6.14
N PHE A 55 -0.54 -2.56 7.22
CA PHE A 55 0.90 -2.43 7.46
C PHE A 55 1.72 -3.27 6.49
N MET A 56 1.27 -4.47 6.13
CA MET A 56 1.97 -5.32 5.17
C MET A 56 1.99 -4.68 3.78
N SER A 57 0.84 -4.29 3.24
CA SER A 57 0.75 -3.69 1.90
C SER A 57 1.37 -2.29 1.85
N GLY A 58 1.02 -1.44 2.82
CA GLY A 58 1.48 -0.05 2.87
C GLY A 58 2.96 0.06 3.20
N GLY A 59 3.44 -0.75 4.15
CA GLY A 59 4.86 -0.84 4.49
C GLY A 59 5.69 -1.37 3.31
N TYR A 60 5.25 -2.45 2.67
CA TYR A 60 5.89 -2.97 1.45
C TYR A 60 5.98 -1.89 0.36
N THR A 61 4.86 -1.24 0.04
CA THR A 61 4.82 -0.20 -1.00
C THR A 61 5.72 0.97 -0.64
N PHE A 62 5.67 1.46 0.60
CA PHE A 62 6.52 2.55 1.07
C PHE A 62 8.00 2.21 0.91
N LEU A 63 8.44 1.06 1.46
CA LEU A 63 9.83 0.65 1.43
C LEU A 63 10.32 0.46 0.00
N PHE A 64 9.51 -0.19 -0.85
CA PHE A 64 9.84 -0.40 -2.25
C PHE A 64 9.99 0.91 -3.02
N LEU A 65 9.01 1.81 -2.93
CA LEU A 65 9.06 3.11 -3.60
C LEU A 65 10.20 3.98 -3.07
N TRP A 66 10.39 4.01 -1.75
CA TRP A 66 11.45 4.77 -1.13
C TRP A 66 12.84 4.28 -1.53
N ALA A 67 13.06 2.97 -1.61
CA ALA A 67 14.31 2.40 -2.09
C ALA A 67 14.57 2.82 -3.55
N ASN A 68 13.57 2.68 -4.42
CA ASN A 68 13.67 3.07 -5.83
C ASN A 68 13.94 4.59 -5.99
N LEU A 69 13.19 5.44 -5.28
CA LEU A 69 13.36 6.89 -5.34
C LEU A 69 14.71 7.33 -4.77
N ARG A 70 15.25 6.65 -3.75
CA ARG A 70 16.60 6.90 -3.23
C ARG A 70 17.66 6.61 -4.27
N VAL A 71 17.56 5.47 -4.95
CA VAL A 71 18.49 5.02 -6.01
C VAL A 71 18.42 5.98 -7.22
N ALA A 72 17.24 6.49 -7.54
CA ALA A 72 17.04 7.53 -8.55
C ALA A 72 17.53 8.95 -8.14
N GLY A 73 18.01 9.13 -6.90
CA GLY A 73 18.51 10.43 -6.39
C GLY A 73 17.44 11.34 -5.77
N GLY A 74 16.19 10.88 -5.68
CA GLY A 74 15.04 11.57 -5.09
C GLY A 74 14.91 11.44 -3.57
N ARG A 75 16.02 11.51 -2.81
CA ARG A 75 16.03 11.24 -1.34
C ARG A 75 15.04 12.11 -0.53
N ARG A 76 14.69 13.31 -1.01
CA ARG A 76 13.74 14.22 -0.36
C ARG A 76 12.26 13.88 -0.64
N LEU A 77 11.97 12.92 -1.52
CA LEU A 77 10.62 12.53 -1.92
C LEU A 77 10.05 11.37 -1.09
N TRP A 78 10.67 11.04 0.04
CA TRP A 78 10.12 10.08 0.99
C TRP A 78 8.68 10.41 1.44
N PRO A 79 8.21 11.67 1.56
CA PRO A 79 6.81 11.94 1.92
C PRO A 79 5.83 11.47 0.84
N LEU A 80 6.22 11.53 -0.44
CA LEU A 80 5.40 11.00 -1.53
C LEU A 80 5.32 9.46 -1.45
N ALA A 81 6.45 8.79 -1.20
CA ALA A 81 6.45 7.34 -0.98
C ALA A 81 5.59 6.96 0.23
N ALA A 82 5.65 7.74 1.32
CA ALA A 82 4.84 7.51 2.52
C ALA A 82 3.35 7.69 2.24
N LEU A 83 2.97 8.75 1.52
CA LEU A 83 1.60 8.99 1.10
C LEU A 83 1.05 7.83 0.26
N LEU A 84 1.79 7.40 -0.77
CA LEU A 84 1.39 6.29 -1.63
C LEU A 84 1.35 4.96 -0.87
N GLY A 85 2.26 4.74 0.08
CA GLY A 85 2.22 3.60 0.99
C GLY A 85 0.97 3.60 1.87
N ILE A 86 0.61 4.74 2.47
CA ILE A 86 -0.62 4.87 3.27
C ILE A 86 -1.87 4.58 2.42
N LEU A 87 -1.93 5.12 1.20
CA LEU A 87 -3.05 4.86 0.28
C LEU A 87 -3.15 3.37 -0.07
N MET A 88 -2.01 2.71 -0.35
CA MET A 88 -1.99 1.27 -0.60
C MET A 88 -2.38 0.43 0.61
N GLY A 89 -1.95 0.85 1.81
CA GLY A 89 -2.39 0.25 3.07
C GLY A 89 -3.91 0.36 3.22
N ALA A 90 -4.48 1.54 2.99
CA ALA A 90 -5.92 1.78 3.10
C ALA A 90 -6.73 0.93 2.10
N VAL A 91 -6.25 0.78 0.86
CA VAL A 91 -6.87 -0.12 -0.13
C VAL A 91 -6.79 -1.58 0.33
N ALA A 92 -5.69 -1.99 0.96
CA ALA A 92 -5.51 -3.36 1.45
C ALA A 92 -6.37 -3.69 2.68
N VAL A 93 -6.76 -2.70 3.48
CA VAL A 93 -7.72 -2.88 4.59
C VAL A 93 -9.01 -3.52 4.09
N GLY A 94 -9.53 -3.11 2.92
CA GLY A 94 -10.73 -3.70 2.31
C GLY A 94 -10.54 -5.11 1.74
N SER A 95 -9.38 -5.74 1.96
CA SER A 95 -9.06 -7.10 1.53
C SER A 95 -8.75 -8.02 2.71
N TRP A 96 -9.05 -7.58 3.94
CA TRP A 96 -8.73 -8.29 5.17
C TRP A 96 -9.32 -9.71 5.23
N GLU A 97 -10.51 -9.92 4.64
CA GLU A 97 -11.16 -11.23 4.58
C GLU A 97 -10.31 -12.23 3.80
N ARG A 98 -9.66 -11.80 2.71
CA ARG A 98 -8.78 -12.66 1.91
C ARG A 98 -7.55 -13.09 2.69
N VAL A 99 -7.02 -12.23 3.55
CA VAL A 99 -5.88 -12.54 4.43
C VAL A 99 -6.32 -13.48 5.56
N LEU A 100 -7.48 -13.22 6.17
CA LEU A 100 -8.07 -14.05 7.21
C LEU A 100 -8.37 -15.47 6.70
N LEU A 101 -9.03 -15.59 5.55
CA LEU A 101 -9.37 -16.88 4.93
C LEU A 101 -8.11 -17.68 4.56
N TRP A 102 -7.07 -17.01 4.07
CA TRP A 102 -5.80 -17.68 3.81
C TRP A 102 -5.12 -18.16 5.09
N ALA A 103 -5.13 -17.36 6.16
CA ALA A 103 -4.52 -17.72 7.43
C ALA A 103 -5.22 -18.89 8.14
N TYR A 104 -6.54 -19.01 7.97
CA TYR A 104 -7.37 -20.07 8.55
C TYR A 104 -7.94 -21.04 7.50
N SER A 105 -7.15 -21.34 6.46
CA SER A 105 -7.59 -22.24 5.39
C SER A 105 -7.81 -23.67 5.90
N VAL A 106 -8.88 -24.34 5.44
CA VAL A 106 -9.23 -25.72 5.79
C VAL A 106 -9.29 -26.58 4.52
N PRO A 107 -8.79 -27.84 4.53
CA PRO A 107 -8.95 -28.74 3.39
C PRO A 107 -10.40 -29.17 3.21
N PHE A 108 -10.86 -29.21 1.97
CA PHE A 108 -12.21 -29.70 1.61
C PHE A 108 -12.27 -31.23 1.49
N GLY A 109 -11.12 -31.89 1.30
CA GLY A 109 -11.03 -33.33 1.12
C GLY A 109 -11.44 -33.81 -0.27
N SER A 110 -11.77 -32.88 -1.17
CA SER A 110 -12.08 -33.14 -2.57
C SER A 110 -11.07 -32.42 -3.46
N LYS A 111 -10.48 -33.15 -4.39
CA LYS A 111 -9.46 -32.64 -5.31
C LYS A 111 -10.09 -32.30 -6.66
N ASP A 112 -9.61 -31.23 -7.27
CA ASP A 112 -10.03 -30.86 -8.61
C ASP A 112 -9.51 -31.86 -9.66
N PRO A 113 -10.29 -32.19 -10.71
CA PRO A 113 -9.89 -33.22 -11.68
C PRO A 113 -8.74 -32.85 -12.62
N ILE A 114 -8.40 -31.56 -12.73
CA ILE A 114 -7.48 -31.06 -13.76
C ILE A 114 -6.06 -30.91 -13.20
N PHE A 115 -5.94 -30.27 -12.04
CA PHE A 115 -4.69 -29.91 -11.39
C PHE A 115 -4.41 -30.73 -10.12
N GLY A 116 -5.37 -31.53 -9.66
CA GLY A 116 -5.21 -32.42 -8.51
C GLY A 116 -5.00 -31.70 -7.17
N ARG A 117 -5.40 -30.42 -7.07
CA ARG A 117 -5.36 -29.61 -5.84
C ARG A 117 -6.68 -29.68 -5.10
N ASP A 118 -6.62 -29.56 -3.78
CA ASP A 118 -7.81 -29.48 -2.95
C ASP A 118 -8.63 -28.22 -3.27
N LEU A 119 -9.95 -28.33 -3.30
CA LEU A 119 -10.84 -27.19 -3.57
C LEU A 119 -10.63 -26.00 -2.61
N GLY A 120 -10.18 -26.27 -1.38
CA GLY A 120 -9.83 -25.25 -0.39
C GLY A 120 -8.73 -24.30 -0.87
N PHE A 121 -7.83 -24.75 -1.75
CA PHE A 121 -6.83 -23.88 -2.38
C PHE A 121 -7.48 -22.74 -3.16
N TYR A 122 -8.53 -23.03 -3.95
CA TYR A 122 -9.17 -22.06 -4.84
C TYR A 122 -10.03 -21.05 -4.09
N ILE A 123 -10.59 -21.46 -2.95
CA ILE A 123 -11.48 -20.64 -2.12
C ILE A 123 -10.67 -19.78 -1.15
N PHE A 124 -9.65 -20.34 -0.51
CA PHE A 124 -8.92 -19.64 0.56
C PHE A 124 -7.59 -19.05 0.10
N SER A 125 -6.76 -19.83 -0.59
CA SER A 125 -5.39 -19.43 -0.89
C SER A 125 -5.27 -18.62 -2.19
N LEU A 126 -6.00 -19.00 -3.24
CA LEU A 126 -5.92 -18.33 -4.54
C LEU A 126 -6.33 -16.85 -4.50
N PRO A 127 -7.38 -16.43 -3.78
CA PRO A 127 -7.70 -15.00 -3.63
C PRO A 127 -6.59 -14.21 -2.95
N PHE A 128 -5.85 -14.82 -2.02
CA PHE A 128 -4.70 -14.21 -1.36
C PHE A 128 -3.49 -14.08 -2.31
N TYR A 129 -3.17 -15.11 -3.09
CA TYR A 129 -2.11 -14.99 -4.10
C TYR A 129 -2.44 -13.95 -5.17
N ARG A 130 -3.71 -13.85 -5.59
CA ARG A 130 -4.17 -12.78 -6.48
C ARG A 130 -4.05 -11.40 -5.84
N LEU A 131 -4.30 -11.29 -4.53
CA LEU A 131 -4.08 -10.04 -3.79
C LEU A 131 -2.59 -9.64 -3.82
N LEU A 132 -1.68 -10.56 -3.50
CA LEU A 132 -0.23 -10.31 -3.54
C LEU A 132 0.23 -9.87 -4.94
N TYR A 133 -0.22 -10.58 -5.97
CA TYR A 133 0.07 -10.22 -7.36
C TYR A 133 -0.42 -8.80 -7.69
N ARG A 134 -1.66 -8.46 -7.32
CA ARG A 134 -2.21 -7.12 -7.55
C ARG A 134 -1.41 -6.04 -6.82
N ILE A 135 -1.05 -6.26 -5.54
CA ILE A 135 -0.24 -5.31 -4.77
C ILE A 135 1.10 -5.10 -5.48
N GLY A 136 1.83 -6.17 -5.80
CA GLY A 136 3.11 -6.09 -6.48
C GLY A 136 3.03 -5.36 -7.83
N LEU A 137 2.00 -5.65 -8.63
CA LEU A 137 1.77 -5.01 -9.92
C LEU A 137 1.55 -3.50 -9.77
N TRP A 138 0.66 -3.09 -8.87
CA TRP A 138 0.39 -1.67 -8.65
C TRP A 138 1.57 -0.93 -8.02
N THR A 139 2.28 -1.54 -7.06
CA THR A 139 3.50 -0.97 -6.48
C THR A 139 4.57 -0.75 -7.57
N THR A 140 4.72 -1.70 -8.50
CA THR A 140 5.63 -1.57 -9.64
C THR A 140 5.21 -0.43 -10.56
N PHE A 141 3.91 -0.33 -10.89
CA PHE A 141 3.38 0.77 -11.69
C PHE A 141 3.64 2.14 -11.04
N LEU A 142 3.41 2.26 -9.72
CA LEU A 142 3.72 3.47 -8.97
C LEU A 142 5.22 3.77 -8.93
N ALA A 143 6.08 2.75 -8.86
CA ALA A 143 7.52 2.92 -8.90
C ALA A 143 7.97 3.48 -10.25
N VAL A 144 7.51 2.89 -11.35
CA VAL A 144 7.80 3.37 -12.70
C VAL A 144 7.27 4.79 -12.90
N ALA A 145 6.04 5.09 -12.48
CA ALA A 145 5.46 6.42 -12.61
C ALA A 145 6.23 7.47 -11.79
N SER A 146 6.58 7.17 -10.54
CA SER A 146 7.27 8.11 -9.66
C SER A 146 8.73 8.35 -10.08
N VAL A 147 9.46 7.29 -10.42
CA VAL A 147 10.83 7.39 -10.93
C VAL A 147 10.85 8.02 -12.32
N GLY A 148 9.94 7.62 -13.23
CA GLY A 148 9.81 8.21 -14.55
C GLY A 148 9.53 9.71 -14.48
N SER A 149 8.61 10.13 -13.62
CA SER A 149 8.32 11.56 -13.38
C SER A 149 9.56 12.33 -12.93
N LEU A 150 10.41 11.74 -12.07
CA LEU A 150 11.67 12.37 -11.67
C LEU A 150 12.63 12.60 -12.82
N TYR A 151 12.78 11.63 -13.72
CA TYR A 151 13.67 11.76 -14.87
C TYR A 151 13.16 12.78 -15.89
N LEU A 152 11.84 12.84 -16.10
CA LEU A 152 11.20 13.84 -16.96
C LEU A 152 11.35 15.26 -16.41
N MET A 153 11.06 15.47 -15.11
CA MET A 153 11.16 16.78 -14.46
C MET A 153 12.63 17.22 -14.27
N GLY A 154 13.52 16.27 -13.98
CA GLY A 154 14.94 16.52 -13.73
C GLY A 154 15.77 16.81 -14.97
N ARG A 155 15.17 16.89 -16.18
CA ARG A 155 15.87 17.15 -17.45
C ARG A 155 16.97 16.12 -17.76
N GLY A 156 16.79 14.87 -17.34
CA GLY A 156 17.79 13.79 -17.47
C GLY A 156 17.81 13.08 -18.83
N ILE A 157 16.76 13.25 -19.63
CA ILE A 157 16.60 12.71 -20.98
C ILE A 157 16.12 13.86 -21.86
N TRP A 158 16.94 14.27 -22.83
CA TRP A 158 16.54 15.22 -23.89
C TRP A 158 16.61 14.50 -25.23
N VAL A 159 15.49 14.49 -25.96
CA VAL A 159 15.45 14.04 -27.36
C VAL A 159 15.64 15.28 -28.23
N GLY A 160 16.89 15.55 -28.59
CA GLY A 160 17.25 16.61 -29.54
C GLY A 160 17.39 16.04 -30.95
N PRO A 161 17.54 16.91 -31.98
CA PRO A 161 17.72 16.49 -33.38
C PRO A 161 18.91 15.55 -33.63
N SER A 162 19.84 15.46 -32.68
CA SER A 162 21.07 14.64 -32.76
C SER A 162 21.02 13.33 -31.96
N GLY A 163 19.83 12.87 -31.55
CA GLY A 163 19.62 11.61 -30.82
C GLY A 163 19.45 11.76 -29.30
N PRO A 164 18.97 10.72 -28.60
CA PRO A 164 18.75 10.77 -27.15
C PRO A 164 20.08 10.81 -26.39
N ARG A 165 20.34 11.89 -25.65
CA ARG A 165 21.49 12.00 -24.75
C ARG A 165 21.07 11.75 -23.31
N LEU A 166 21.74 10.80 -22.66
CA LEU A 166 21.50 10.41 -21.27
C LEU A 166 22.38 11.25 -20.33
N SER A 167 21.80 11.78 -19.26
CA SER A 167 22.60 12.43 -18.21
C SER A 167 23.57 11.44 -17.53
N PRO A 168 24.71 11.90 -16.97
CA PRO A 168 25.67 11.02 -16.28
C PRO A 168 25.05 10.20 -15.14
N LYS A 169 23.98 10.70 -14.52
CA LYS A 169 23.20 9.97 -13.50
C LYS A 169 22.33 8.87 -14.09
N ALA A 170 21.76 9.06 -15.28
CA ALA A 170 20.96 8.06 -15.97
C ALA A 170 21.83 6.92 -16.54
N SER A 171 23.04 7.23 -17.02
CA SER A 171 23.97 6.24 -17.56
C SER A 171 24.45 5.19 -16.55
N ARG A 172 24.43 5.49 -15.24
CA ARG A 172 24.81 4.55 -14.17
C ARG A 172 23.79 3.44 -13.90
N HIS A 173 22.55 3.57 -14.39
CA HIS A 173 21.50 2.56 -14.19
C HIS A 173 21.37 1.60 -15.39
N LEU A 174 22.13 1.85 -16.47
CA LEU A 174 22.14 1.04 -17.70
C LEU A 174 23.37 0.14 -17.83
N SER A 175 24.38 0.34 -16.97
CA SER A 175 25.57 -0.52 -16.81
C SER A 175 25.31 -1.58 -15.74
#